data_AF-A0A932YSE3-F1
#
_entry.id   AF-A0A932YSE3-F1
#
_cell.length_a   1.000
_cell.length_b   1.000
_cell.length_c   1.000
_cell.angle_alpha   90.00
_cell.angle_beta   90.00
_cell.angle_gamma   90.00
#
_symmetry.space_group_name_H-M   'P 1'
#
loop_
_entity.id
_entity.type
_entity.pdbx_description
1 polymer ?
#
loop_
_entity_poly.entity_id
_entity_poly.type
_entity_poly.pdbx_seq_one_letter_code
_entity_poly.pdbx_strand_id
1 'polypeptide(L)'
;MTLEEVFAISQIKNIVLLVMVDVVVGVIAALLKKEFVLGKVAGFLKRGVLKYVLGFAVLALVGASIPSLSWAVTVGYVLAILGLVGSILDNLGKLGLPIPKMLRK
;
A
#
# COMPACT_ATOMS: atom_id res chain seq x y z
N MET A 1 -12.88 14.32 14.75
CA MET A 1 -12.63 13.74 13.43
C MET A 1 -13.57 12.55 13.25
N THR A 2 -14.41 12.55 12.23
CA THR A 2 -15.31 11.42 11.90
C THR A 2 -14.59 10.40 11.02
N LEU A 3 -15.12 9.16 10.92
CA LEU A 3 -14.52 8.13 10.05
C LEU A 3 -14.51 8.55 8.58
N GLU A 4 -15.57 9.22 8.12
CA GLU A 4 -15.66 9.76 6.76
C GLU A 4 -14.57 10.80 6.50
N GLU A 5 -14.30 11.69 7.47
CA GLU A 5 -13.22 12.66 7.39
C GLU A 5 -11.85 11.98 7.27
N VAL A 6 -11.62 10.87 7.97
CA VAL A 6 -10.38 10.10 7.85
C VAL A 6 -10.22 9.52 6.44
N PHE A 7 -11.24 8.88 5.88
CA PHE A 7 -11.15 8.32 4.53
C PHE A 7 -11.15 9.39 3.42
N ALA A 8 -11.61 10.61 3.71
CA ALA A 8 -11.53 11.74 2.80
C ALA A 8 -10.13 12.36 2.70
N ILE A 9 -9.23 12.04 3.63
CA ILE A 9 -7.83 12.51 3.65
C ILE A 9 -7.13 12.10 2.36
N SER A 10 -6.49 13.08 1.69
CA SER A 10 -5.74 12.88 0.44
C SER A 10 -4.70 11.75 0.55
N GLN A 11 -4.04 11.65 1.70
CA GLN A 11 -3.09 10.58 2.04
C GLN A 11 -3.71 9.18 1.94
N ILE A 12 -4.93 8.96 2.46
CA ILE A 12 -5.58 7.65 2.39
C ILE A 12 -5.98 7.32 0.95
N LYS A 13 -6.47 8.31 0.19
CA LYS A 13 -6.78 8.14 -1.24
C LYS A 13 -5.54 7.71 -2.03
N ASN A 14 -4.39 8.32 -1.76
CA ASN A 14 -3.12 7.96 -2.40
C ASN A 14 -2.68 6.54 -2.04
N ILE A 15 -2.79 6.14 -0.77
CA ILE A 15 -2.48 4.77 -0.31
C ILE A 15 -3.39 3.77 -1.02
N VAL A 16 -4.70 4.03 -1.07
CA VAL A 16 -5.68 3.17 -1.75
C VAL A 16 -5.34 3.04 -3.24
N LEU A 17 -5.03 4.15 -3.92
CA LEU A 17 -4.64 4.15 -5.32
C LEU A 17 -3.40 3.27 -5.55
N LEU A 18 -2.35 3.44 -4.74
CA LEU A 18 -1.14 2.64 -4.83
C LEU A 18 -1.39 1.15 -4.57
N VAL A 19 -2.25 0.81 -3.59
CA VAL A 19 -2.66 -0.58 -3.35
C VAL A 19 -3.35 -1.15 -4.59
N MET A 20 -4.25 -0.40 -5.23
CA MET A 20 -4.94 -0.85 -6.44
C MET A 20 -3.96 -1.08 -7.60
N VAL A 21 -3.01 -0.17 -7.79
CA VAL A 21 -1.93 -0.33 -8.79
C VAL A 21 -1.12 -1.59 -8.49
N ASP A 22 -0.69 -1.78 -7.25
CA ASP A 22 0.11 -2.95 -6.85
C ASP A 22 -0.64 -4.27 -7.08
N VAL A 23 -1.93 -4.31 -6.75
CA VAL A 23 -2.80 -5.47 -7.02
C VAL A 23 -2.88 -5.74 -8.52
N VAL A 24 -3.12 -4.73 -9.35
CA VAL A 24 -3.22 -4.89 -10.80
C VAL A 24 -1.91 -5.40 -11.39
N VAL A 25 -0.77 -4.80 -11.03
CA VAL A 25 0.55 -5.24 -11.51
C VAL A 25 0.85 -6.67 -11.03
N GLY A 26 0.54 -6.99 -9.77
CA GLY A 26 0.72 -8.33 -9.22
C GLY A 26 -0.16 -9.38 -9.92
N VAL A 27 -1.41 -9.04 -10.26
CA VAL A 27 -2.32 -9.91 -11.03
C VAL A 27 -1.77 -10.15 -12.43
N ILE A 28 -1.35 -9.10 -13.13
CA ILE A 28 -0.75 -9.22 -14.47
C ILE A 28 0.51 -10.11 -14.41
N ALA A 29 1.37 -9.90 -13.42
CA ALA A 29 2.57 -10.73 -13.23
C ALA A 29 2.24 -12.20 -12.99
N ALA A 30 1.21 -12.49 -12.19
CA ALA A 30 0.77 -13.86 -11.94
C ALA A 30 0.15 -14.52 -13.19
N LEU A 31 -0.59 -13.77 -14.00
CA LEU A 31 -1.18 -14.25 -15.25
C LEU A 31 -0.09 -14.60 -16.28
N LEU A 32 0.88 -13.70 -16.49
CA LEU A 32 1.98 -13.96 -17.44
C LEU A 32 2.84 -15.16 -17.04
N LYS A 33 3.02 -15.39 -15.74
CA LYS A 33 3.73 -16.56 -15.21
C LYS A 33 2.88 -17.83 -15.15
N LYS A 34 1.60 -17.79 -15.52
CA LYS A 34 0.63 -18.90 -15.40
C LYS A 34 0.49 -19.42 -13.96
N GLU A 35 0.72 -18.57 -12.96
CA GLU A 35 0.63 -18.90 -11.52
C GLU A 35 -0.60 -18.27 -10.85
N PHE A 36 -1.53 -17.75 -11.64
CA PHE A 36 -2.70 -17.04 -11.15
C PHE A 36 -3.61 -17.96 -10.34
N VAL A 37 -3.88 -17.56 -9.10
CA VAL A 37 -4.80 -18.24 -8.19
C VAL A 37 -5.62 -17.16 -7.50
N LEU A 38 -6.95 -17.25 -7.56
CA LEU A 38 -7.84 -16.24 -6.97
C LEU A 38 -7.59 -16.04 -5.47
N GLY A 39 -7.27 -17.11 -4.74
CA GLY A 39 -6.88 -17.05 -3.32
C GLY A 39 -5.62 -16.22 -3.06
N LYS A 40 -4.65 -16.20 -3.99
CA LYS A 40 -3.46 -15.32 -3.88
C LYS A 40 -3.86 -13.85 -4.03
N VAL A 41 -4.79 -13.53 -4.94
CA VAL A 41 -5.30 -12.15 -5.14
C VAL A 41 -6.07 -11.68 -3.91
N ALA A 42 -7.00 -12.49 -3.39
CA ALA A 42 -7.73 -12.17 -2.16
C ALA A 42 -6.78 -12.00 -0.96
N GLY A 43 -5.77 -12.86 -0.86
CA GLY A 43 -4.72 -12.76 0.15
C GLY A 43 -3.87 -11.50 0.01
N PHE A 44 -3.65 -11.02 -1.23
CA PHE A 44 -2.92 -9.80 -1.52
C PHE A 44 -3.75 -8.56 -1.19
N LEU A 45 -5.02 -8.51 -1.61
CA LEU A 45 -5.97 -7.47 -1.25
C LEU A 45 -6.11 -7.34 0.26
N LYS A 46 -6.32 -8.46 0.97
CA LYS A 46 -6.39 -8.45 2.44
C LYS A 46 -5.09 -7.95 3.06
N ARG A 47 -3.92 -8.34 2.57
CA ARG A 47 -2.65 -7.87 3.14
C ARG A 47 -2.37 -6.41 2.83
N GLY A 48 -2.59 -5.97 1.60
CA GLY A 48 -2.32 -4.60 1.15
C GLY A 48 -3.31 -3.60 1.73
N VAL A 49 -4.61 -3.81 1.50
CA VAL A 49 -5.66 -2.92 1.98
C VAL A 49 -5.66 -2.86 3.50
N LEU A 50 -5.65 -4.02 4.18
CA LEU A 50 -5.78 -4.04 5.64
C LEU A 50 -4.51 -3.55 6.36
N LYS A 51 -3.30 -3.77 5.83
CA LYS A 51 -2.09 -3.26 6.50
C LYS A 51 -1.88 -1.78 6.25
N TYR A 52 -2.00 -1.31 5.01
CA TYR A 52 -1.64 0.07 4.67
C TYR A 52 -2.79 1.03 4.92
N VAL A 53 -4.02 0.71 4.50
CA VAL A 53 -5.16 1.62 4.63
C VAL A 53 -5.61 1.70 6.09
N LEU A 54 -5.89 0.56 6.73
CA LEU A 54 -6.31 0.55 8.14
C LEU A 54 -5.16 0.93 9.08
N GLY A 55 -3.94 0.45 8.84
CA GLY A 55 -2.78 0.84 9.64
C GLY A 55 -2.56 2.35 9.65
N PHE A 56 -2.64 2.99 8.47
CA PHE A 56 -2.52 4.44 8.38
C PHE A 56 -3.74 5.18 8.93
N ALA A 57 -4.96 4.67 8.74
CA ALA A 57 -6.18 5.27 9.29
C ALA A 57 -6.14 5.32 10.83
N VAL A 58 -5.70 4.25 11.49
CA VAL A 58 -5.47 4.22 12.94
C VAL A 58 -4.43 5.26 13.33
N LEU A 59 -3.33 5.35 12.59
CA LEU A 59 -2.27 6.31 12.86
C LEU A 59 -2.75 7.77 12.73
N ALA A 60 -3.57 8.06 11.72
CA ALA A 60 -4.17 9.36 11.50
C ALA A 60 -5.14 9.74 12.63
N LEU A 61 -5.98 8.80 13.10
CA LEU A 61 -6.87 9.01 14.24
C LEU A 61 -6.10 9.32 15.53
N VAL A 62 -5.02 8.58 15.79
CA VAL A 62 -4.16 8.80 16.97
C VAL A 62 -3.47 10.15 16.89
N GLY A 63 -2.90 10.51 15.75
CA GLY A 63 -2.23 11.80 15.57
C GLY A 63 -3.18 13.01 15.65
N ALA A 64 -4.44 12.85 15.23
CA ALA A 64 -5.47 13.88 15.40
C ALA A 64 -5.90 14.03 16.86
N SER A 65 -5.85 12.95 17.65
CA SER A 65 -6.25 12.95 19.06
C SER A 65 -5.11 13.39 20.00
N ILE A 66 -3.86 13.13 19.62
CA ILE A 66 -2.65 13.41 20.40
C ILE A 66 -1.68 14.19 19.51
N PRO A 67 -1.71 15.53 19.52
CA PRO A 67 -0.93 16.37 18.60
C PRO A 67 0.59 16.15 18.69
N SER A 68 1.11 15.74 19.86
CA SER A 68 2.53 15.41 20.04
C SER A 68 3.00 14.20 19.23
N LEU A 69 2.07 13.40 18.68
CA LEU A 69 2.34 12.26 17.80
C LEU A 69 2.10 12.59 16.31
N SER A 70 1.82 13.85 15.95
CA SER A 70 1.62 14.26 14.55
C SER A 70 2.78 13.91 13.62
N TRP A 71 4.02 13.96 14.12
CA TRP A 71 5.21 13.55 13.37
C TRP A 71 5.16 12.07 12.95
N ALA A 72 4.56 11.21 13.79
CA ALA A 72 4.42 9.78 13.48
C ALA A 72 3.47 9.57 12.31
N VAL A 73 2.43 10.41 12.14
CA VAL A 73 1.53 10.39 10.97
C VAL A 73 2.31 10.67 9.69
N THR A 74 3.17 11.68 9.69
CA THR A 74 4.00 12.01 8.54
C THR A 74 4.98 10.88 8.21
N VAL A 75 5.69 10.35 9.21
CA VAL A 75 6.64 9.23 9.02
C VAL A 75 5.91 7.98 8.53
N GLY A 76 4.78 7.64 9.16
CA GLY A 76 3.96 6.49 8.79
C GLY A 76 3.43 6.59 7.37
N TYR A 77 3.03 7.79 6.93
CA TYR A 77 2.65 8.03 5.54
C TYR A 77 3.80 7.75 4.57
N VAL A 78 4.98 8.33 4.83
CA VAL A 78 6.16 8.14 3.98
C VAL A 78 6.55 6.66 3.89
N LEU A 79 6.57 5.94 5.02
CA LEU A 79 6.86 4.51 5.06
C LEU A 79 5.81 3.68 4.31
N ALA A 80 4.53 4.04 4.38
CA ALA A 80 3.47 3.37 3.63
C ALA A 80 3.67 3.54 2.11
N ILE A 81 3.97 4.77 1.66
CA ILE A 81 4.24 5.06 0.25
C ILE A 81 5.48 4.27 -0.22
N LEU A 82 6.59 4.34 0.51
CA LEU A 82 7.82 3.62 0.15
C LEU A 82 7.60 2.10 0.10
N GLY A 83 6.88 1.54 1.08
CA GLY A 83 6.55 0.11 1.10
C GLY A 83 5.67 -0.33 -0.06
N LEU A 84 4.70 0.50 -0.46
CA LEU A 84 3.84 0.24 -1.63
C LEU A 84 4.61 0.37 -2.94
N VAL A 85 5.42 1.42 -3.09
CA VAL A 85 6.28 1.60 -4.27
C VAL A 85 7.25 0.43 -4.40
N GLY A 86 7.91 0.01 -3.32
CA GLY A 86 8.80 -1.16 -3.35
C GLY A 86 8.09 -2.46 -3.73
N SER A 87 6.82 -2.64 -3.33
CA SER A 87 5.98 -3.78 -3.71
C SER A 87 5.61 -3.76 -5.20
N ILE A 88 5.20 -2.59 -5.72
CA ILE A 88 4.91 -2.38 -7.14
C ILE A 88 6.17 -2.68 -7.97
N LEU A 89 7.31 -2.13 -7.55
CA LEU A 89 8.60 -2.34 -8.21
C LEU A 89 9.04 -3.81 -8.21
N ASP A 90 8.76 -4.56 -7.14
CA ASP A 90 8.99 -6.02 -7.12
C ASP A 90 8.08 -6.76 -8.11
N ASN A 91 6.79 -6.41 -8.17
CA ASN A 91 5.86 -6.99 -9.13
C ASN A 91 6.22 -6.63 -10.58
N LEU A 92 6.67 -5.40 -10.84
CA LEU A 92 7.25 -4.98 -12.13
C LEU A 92 8.53 -5.77 -12.46
N GLY A 93 9.38 -6.03 -11.48
CA GLY A 93 10.56 -6.89 -11.64
C GLY A 93 10.20 -8.33 -12.03
N LYS A 94 9.07 -8.86 -11.55
CA LYS A 94 8.54 -10.17 -11.98
C LYS A 94 8.07 -10.18 -13.43
N LEU A 95 7.76 -9.01 -14.01
CA LEU A 95 7.41 -8.83 -15.43
C LEU A 95 8.64 -8.71 -16.35
N GLY A 96 9.86 -8.78 -15.81
CA GLY A 96 11.10 -8.72 -16.59
C GLY A 96 11.72 -7.32 -16.67
N LEU A 97 11.17 -6.32 -15.98
CA LEU A 97 11.79 -4.99 -15.92
C LEU A 97 13.10 -5.01 -15.11
N PRO A 98 14.16 -4.33 -15.57
CA PRO A 98 15.46 -4.31 -14.91
C PRO A 98 15.47 -3.35 -13.71
N ILE A 99 14.65 -3.66 -12.69
CA ILE A 99 14.59 -2.85 -11.46
C ILE A 99 15.76 -3.22 -10.54
N PRO A 100 16.58 -2.26 -10.07
CA PRO A 100 17.64 -2.50 -9.09
C PRO A 100 17.12 -3.18 -7.81
N LYS A 101 17.86 -4.15 -7.27
CA LYS A 101 17.45 -4.89 -6.04
C LYS A 101 17.22 -3.97 -4.84
N MET A 102 17.97 -2.86 -4.74
CA MET A 102 17.83 -1.88 -3.65
C MET A 102 16.49 -1.12 -3.64
N LEU A 103 15.76 -1.12 -4.76
CA LEU A 103 14.46 -0.44 -4.88
C LEU A 103 13.28 -1.42 -4.75
N ARG A 104 13.55 -2.72 -4.63
CA ARG A 104 12.55 -3.77 -4.41
C ARG A 104 12.40 -4.04 -2.92
N LYS A 105 11.28 -4.66 -2.56
CA LYS A 105 10.99 -5.11 -1.19
C LYS A 105 11.77 -6.35 -0.79
#